data_AF-A0A9C6U2M5-F1
#
_entry.id   AF-A0A9C6U2M5-F1
#
_cell.length_a   1.000
_cell.length_b   1.000
_cell.length_c   1.000
_cell.angle_alpha   90.00
_cell.angle_beta   90.00
_cell.angle_gamma   90.00
#
_symmetry.space_group_name_H-M   'P 1'
#
loop_
_entity.id
_entity.type
_entity.pdbx_description
1 polymer ?
#
loop_
_entity_poly.entity_id
_entity_poly.type
_entity_poly.pdbx_seq_one_letter_code
_entity_poly.pdbx_strand_id
1 'polypeptide(L)'
;MCTTRCSSQTIGGPAATAPATAVYATQRRLGLQCLPPDGNPFKNVAMIVHPVKIMSFVISPCEEFVFTCGAQDQSVLMWRINQEAVGTLLEDGLQGGEQGALEPWLLSVEGGREGWLVQTMRDMFCYAQMLHQGTLSTEPRFITDMLPVCELPDVMRALGFFPSQSQARCPAST
;
A
#
# COMPACT_ATOMS: atom_id res chain seq x y z
N MET A 1 1.80 13.12 -26.00
CA MET A 1 2.34 13.01 -24.63
C MET A 1 1.24 13.42 -23.65
N CYS A 2 0.56 12.45 -23.04
CA CYS A 2 -0.51 12.73 -22.07
C CYS A 2 0.08 12.62 -20.66
N THR A 3 0.36 13.75 -20.02
CA THR A 3 0.67 13.79 -18.58
C THR A 3 -0.57 13.32 -17.82
N THR A 4 -0.53 12.11 -17.25
CA THR A 4 -1.52 11.63 -16.30
C THR A 4 -1.40 12.49 -15.04
N ARG A 5 -2.17 13.58 -14.98
CA ARG A 5 -2.22 14.44 -13.81
C ARG A 5 -3.11 13.73 -12.78
N CYS A 6 -2.49 13.13 -11.77
CA CYS A 6 -3.21 12.69 -10.58
C CYS A 6 -3.57 13.96 -9.79
N SER A 7 -4.85 14.20 -9.58
CA SER A 7 -5.34 15.29 -8.73
C SER A 7 -5.92 14.68 -7.47
N SER A 8 -5.51 15.19 -6.31
CA SER A 8 -6.03 14.80 -5.00
C SER A 8 -6.55 16.02 -4.24
N GLN A 9 -7.60 15.82 -3.46
CA GLN A 9 -8.17 16.81 -2.57
C GLN A 9 -8.43 16.12 -1.22
N THR A 10 -8.03 16.74 -0.12
CA THR A 10 -8.20 16.18 1.23
C THR A 10 -9.55 16.59 1.78
N ILE A 11 -10.23 15.65 2.43
CA ILE A 11 -11.46 15.91 3.18
C ILE A 11 -11.09 16.20 4.63
N GLY A 12 -11.48 17.37 5.13
CA GLY A 12 -11.27 17.80 6.51
C GLY A 12 -12.39 17.32 7.41
N GLY A 13 -12.28 16.10 7.93
CA GLY A 13 -13.35 15.52 8.77
C GLY A 13 -13.76 16.43 9.94
N PRO A 14 -15.07 16.54 10.26
CA PRO A 14 -15.51 17.17 11.49
C PRO A 14 -15.10 16.27 12.68
N ALA A 15 -14.41 16.86 13.66
CA ALA A 15 -14.08 16.29 14.98
C ALA A 15 -13.20 15.02 15.01
N ALA A 16 -11.94 15.23 15.41
CA ALA A 16 -11.04 14.46 16.30
C ALA A 16 -10.94 12.91 16.29
N THR A 17 -11.80 12.11 15.64
CA THR A 17 -11.80 10.64 15.81
C THR A 17 -11.75 9.83 14.51
N ALA A 18 -12.06 10.42 13.35
CA ALA A 18 -11.98 9.70 12.07
C ALA A 18 -10.62 9.92 11.37
N PRO A 19 -10.02 8.89 10.75
CA PRO A 19 -8.77 9.04 10.01
C PRO A 19 -8.98 9.99 8.83
N ALA A 20 -8.09 10.97 8.67
CA ALA A 20 -8.13 11.91 7.56
C ALA A 20 -8.11 11.14 6.23
N THR A 21 -9.03 11.48 5.32
CA THR A 21 -9.21 10.76 4.05
C THR A 21 -8.97 11.72 2.88
N ALA A 22 -8.23 11.25 1.87
CA ALA A 22 -8.01 11.95 0.63
C ALA A 22 -8.84 11.33 -0.49
N VAL A 23 -9.51 12.17 -1.28
CA VAL A 23 -10.11 11.78 -2.55
C VAL A 23 -9.07 11.97 -3.64
N TYR A 24 -8.91 10.98 -4.49
CA TYR A 24 -8.06 11.09 -5.68
C TYR A 24 -8.78 10.62 -6.92
N ALA A 25 -8.42 11.19 -8.06
CA ALA A 25 -8.87 10.73 -9.36
C ALA A 25 -7.67 10.37 -10.23
N THR A 26 -7.79 9.23 -10.90
CA THR A 26 -6.90 8.79 -11.97
C THR A 26 -7.57 9.02 -13.33
N GLN A 27 -7.09 8.39 -14.39
CA GLN A 27 -7.71 8.54 -15.72
C GLN A 27 -9.19 8.13 -15.73
N ARG A 28 -9.57 7.06 -15.02
CA ARG A 28 -10.94 6.52 -15.06
C ARG A 28 -11.52 6.15 -13.70
N ARG A 29 -10.68 6.12 -12.67
CA ARG A 29 -11.07 5.70 -11.33
C ARG A 29 -11.07 6.88 -10.38
N LEU A 30 -12.12 6.99 -9.59
CA LEU A 30 -12.20 7.85 -8.42
C LEU A 30 -11.98 6.94 -7.20
N GLY A 31 -11.16 7.39 -6.25
CA GLY A 31 -10.88 6.62 -5.04
C GLY A 31 -10.78 7.48 -3.79
N LEU A 32 -10.93 6.79 -2.67
CA LEU A 32 -10.74 7.28 -1.31
C LEU A 32 -9.52 6.57 -0.73
N GLN A 33 -8.64 7.34 -0.09
CA GLN A 33 -7.46 6.81 0.57
C GLN A 33 -7.31 7.40 1.97
N CYS A 34 -7.18 6.56 2.99
CA CYS A 34 -6.83 7.01 4.34
C CYS A 34 -5.38 7.53 4.37
N LEU A 35 -5.18 8.59 5.14
CA LEU A 35 -3.88 9.20 5.38
C LEU A 35 -3.28 8.70 6.71
N PRO A 36 -1.94 8.59 6.81
CA PRO A 36 -0.94 8.82 5.76
C PRO A 36 -0.93 7.69 4.70
N PRO A 37 -0.46 7.96 3.47
CA PRO A 37 -0.31 6.93 2.44
C PRO A 37 0.85 6.00 2.78
N ASP A 38 0.54 4.85 3.38
CA ASP A 38 1.50 3.81 3.80
C ASP A 38 1.61 2.65 2.81
N GLY A 39 0.80 2.66 1.75
CA GLY A 39 0.76 1.59 0.75
C GLY A 39 -0.06 0.37 1.16
N ASN A 40 -0.78 0.42 2.29
CA ASN A 40 -1.70 -0.65 2.67
C ASN A 40 -2.92 -0.65 1.71
N PRO A 41 -3.18 -1.74 0.98
CA PRO A 41 -4.29 -1.80 0.03
C PRO A 41 -5.67 -1.72 0.69
N PHE A 42 -5.81 -2.08 1.97
CA PHE A 42 -7.08 -1.95 2.69
C PHE A 42 -7.40 -0.51 3.12
N LYS A 43 -6.42 0.39 3.07
CA LYS A 43 -6.62 1.83 3.29
C LYS A 43 -7.04 2.59 2.04
N ASN A 44 -7.38 1.88 0.97
CA ASN A 44 -7.73 2.48 -0.30
C ASN A 44 -8.91 1.74 -0.95
N VAL A 45 -9.89 2.49 -1.43
CA VAL A 45 -10.96 1.97 -2.29
C VAL A 45 -11.12 2.86 -3.51
N ALA A 46 -11.27 2.26 -4.69
CA ALA A 46 -11.47 3.00 -5.93
C ALA A 46 -12.47 2.32 -6.86
N MET A 47 -13.27 3.12 -7.54
CA MET A 47 -14.30 2.67 -8.49
C MET A 47 -14.08 3.31 -9.86
N ILE A 48 -14.41 2.58 -10.92
CA ILE A 48 -14.49 3.15 -12.27
C ILE A 48 -15.72 4.03 -12.36
N VAL A 49 -15.50 5.31 -12.62
CA VAL A 49 -16.56 6.32 -12.63
C VAL A 49 -16.99 6.69 -14.04
N HIS A 50 -16.06 6.71 -14.99
CA HIS A 50 -16.34 7.05 -16.39
C HIS A 50 -15.81 5.99 -17.37
N PRO A 51 -16.52 5.71 -18.47
CA PRO A 51 -16.14 4.68 -19.44
C PRO A 51 -14.94 5.07 -20.32
N VAL A 52 -14.60 6.36 -20.39
CA VAL A 52 -13.47 6.83 -21.20
C VAL A 52 -12.42 7.50 -20.34
N LYS A 53 -12.73 8.66 -19.76
CA LYS A 53 -11.77 9.42 -18.96
C LYS A 53 -12.48 10.46 -18.08
N ILE A 54 -11.99 10.63 -16.86
CA ILE A 54 -12.33 11.73 -15.96
C ILE A 54 -11.55 12.97 -16.42
N MET A 55 -12.26 14.05 -16.78
CA MET A 55 -11.66 15.34 -17.11
C MET A 55 -11.33 16.15 -15.86
N SER A 56 -12.26 16.17 -14.91
CA SER A 56 -12.13 16.91 -13.68
C SER A 56 -13.07 16.35 -12.62
N PHE A 57 -12.74 16.60 -11.35
CA PHE A 57 -13.63 16.34 -10.23
C PHE A 57 -13.55 17.48 -9.20
N VAL A 58 -14.62 17.64 -8.44
CA VAL A 58 -14.70 18.61 -7.34
C VAL A 58 -15.44 17.99 -6.17
N ILE A 59 -14.95 18.25 -4.95
CA ILE A 59 -15.62 17.87 -3.72
C ILE A 59 -16.60 18.98 -3.34
N SER A 60 -17.78 18.61 -2.87
CA SER A 60 -18.74 19.59 -2.33
C SER A 60 -18.17 20.31 -1.10
N PRO A 61 -18.55 21.56 -0.83
CA PRO A 61 -18.13 22.25 0.40
C PRO A 61 -18.62 21.57 1.69
N CYS A 62 -19.67 20.75 1.61
CA CYS A 62 -20.14 19.92 2.72
C CYS A 62 -19.36 18.61 2.87
N GLU A 63 -18.40 18.31 1.99
CA GLU A 63 -17.55 17.12 2.03
C GLU A 63 -18.26 15.75 1.93
N GLU A 64 -19.55 15.76 1.62
CA GLU A 64 -20.36 14.54 1.48
C GLU A 64 -20.44 14.03 0.03
N PHE A 65 -20.15 14.88 -0.96
CA PHE A 65 -20.33 14.55 -2.36
C PHE A 65 -19.10 14.86 -3.22
N VAL A 66 -18.89 14.04 -4.24
CA VAL A 66 -17.92 14.28 -5.31
C VAL A 66 -18.63 14.35 -6.63
N PHE A 67 -18.37 15.42 -7.37
CA PHE A 67 -18.84 15.56 -8.74
C PHE A 67 -17.69 15.23 -9.69
N THR A 68 -17.99 14.46 -10.73
CA THR A 68 -17.02 14.04 -11.74
C THR A 68 -17.55 14.36 -13.14
N CYS A 69 -16.71 14.96 -13.97
CA CYS A 69 -17.03 15.28 -15.36
C CYS A 69 -16.24 14.37 -16.30
N GLY A 70 -16.94 13.69 -17.20
CA GLY A 70 -16.31 12.79 -18.17
C GLY A 70 -15.99 13.49 -19.50
N ALA A 71 -14.99 12.96 -20.22
CA ALA A 71 -14.43 13.61 -21.40
C ALA A 71 -15.28 13.45 -22.68
N GLN A 72 -15.80 12.25 -22.90
CA GLN A 72 -16.46 11.84 -24.15
C GLN A 72 -17.81 11.17 -23.91
N ASP A 73 -18.15 10.88 -22.67
CA ASP A 73 -19.47 10.40 -22.24
C ASP A 73 -20.48 11.55 -22.11
N GLN A 74 -20.04 12.80 -22.22
CA GLN A 74 -20.86 14.01 -22.06
C GLN A 74 -21.71 13.99 -20.77
N SER A 75 -21.17 13.38 -19.71
CA SER A 75 -21.91 13.13 -18.48
C SER A 75 -21.21 13.73 -17.26
N VAL A 76 -22.03 14.19 -16.32
CA VAL A 76 -21.58 14.61 -14.98
C VAL A 76 -22.23 13.68 -13.97
N LEU A 77 -21.41 13.02 -13.16
CA LEU A 77 -21.87 12.06 -12.16
C LEU A 77 -21.59 12.60 -10.77
N MET A 78 -22.58 12.43 -9.88
CA MET A 78 -22.52 12.78 -8.47
C MET A 78 -22.38 11.51 -7.63
N TRP A 79 -21.39 11.49 -6.75
CA TRP A 79 -21.06 10.37 -5.88
C TRP A 79 -21.17 10.80 -4.43
N ARG A 80 -21.73 9.95 -3.58
CA ARG A 80 -21.73 10.18 -2.13
C ARG A 80 -20.48 9.55 -1.52
N ILE A 81 -19.76 10.31 -0.71
CA ILE A 81 -18.58 9.85 0.01
C ILE A 81 -19.04 9.06 1.23
N ASN A 82 -18.61 7.81 1.33
CA ASN A 82 -18.74 7.03 2.56
C ASN A 82 -17.35 6.85 3.19
N GLN A 83 -17.06 7.62 4.24
CA GLN A 83 -15.77 7.54 4.94
C GLN A 83 -15.65 6.24 5.76
N GLU A 84 -16.77 5.69 6.24
CA GLU A 84 -16.81 4.46 7.02
C GLU A 84 -16.35 3.25 6.20
N ALA A 85 -16.61 3.26 4.89
CA ALA A 85 -16.26 2.15 3.99
C ALA A 85 -14.76 1.82 3.96
N VAL A 86 -13.88 2.79 4.23
CA VAL A 86 -12.43 2.53 4.32
C VAL A 86 -12.04 2.04 5.72
N GLY A 87 -12.74 2.53 6.76
CA GLY A 87 -12.57 2.06 8.13
C GLY A 87 -12.92 0.58 8.28
N THR A 88 -14.04 0.14 7.71
CA THR A 88 -14.47 -1.27 7.79
C THR A 88 -13.49 -2.21 7.11
N LEU A 89 -12.91 -1.82 5.96
CA LEU A 89 -11.89 -2.62 5.27
C LEU A 89 -10.61 -2.76 6.09
N LEU A 90 -10.21 -1.68 6.79
CA LEU A 90 -9.08 -1.72 7.69
C LEU A 90 -9.35 -2.65 8.89
N GLU A 91 -10.51 -2.51 9.52
CA GLU A 91 -10.90 -3.33 10.66
C GLU A 91 -10.99 -4.80 10.29
N ASP A 92 -11.64 -5.14 9.17
CA ASP A 92 -11.75 -6.51 8.66
C ASP A 92 -10.38 -7.13 8.41
N GLY A 93 -9.44 -6.38 7.82
CA GLY A 93 -8.08 -6.86 7.61
C GLY A 93 -7.29 -7.10 8.90
N LEU A 94 -7.62 -6.38 9.97
CA LEU A 94 -6.97 -6.50 11.27
C LEU A 94 -7.59 -7.59 12.17
N GLN A 95 -8.70 -8.23 11.76
CA GLN A 95 -9.37 -9.29 12.54
C GLN A 95 -8.48 -10.51 12.84
N GLY A 96 -7.33 -10.65 12.17
CA GLY A 96 -6.34 -11.71 12.41
C GLY A 96 -5.24 -11.40 13.43
N GLY A 97 -5.32 -10.29 14.18
CA GLY A 97 -4.26 -9.87 15.12
C GLY A 97 -2.94 -9.54 14.40
N GLU A 98 -1.79 -9.84 15.02
CA GLU A 98 -0.47 -9.59 14.40
C GLU A 98 -0.28 -10.32 13.07
N GLN A 99 -0.89 -11.50 12.89
CA GLN A 99 -0.85 -12.23 11.62
C GLN A 99 -1.78 -11.62 10.57
N GLY A 100 -2.93 -11.09 11.00
CA GLY A 100 -3.85 -10.34 10.14
C GLY A 100 -3.25 -9.02 9.65
N ALA A 101 -2.37 -8.41 10.44
CA ALA A 101 -1.70 -7.19 10.06
C ALA A 101 -0.93 -7.34 8.73
N LEU A 102 -0.30 -8.49 8.44
CA LEU A 102 0.47 -8.71 7.21
C LEU A 102 -0.40 -9.06 5.99
N GLU A 103 -1.62 -9.55 6.21
CA GLU A 103 -2.54 -10.05 5.19
C GLU A 103 -2.78 -9.09 4.00
N PRO A 104 -2.95 -7.76 4.19
CA PRO A 104 -3.15 -6.84 3.08
C PRO A 104 -2.01 -6.89 2.06
N TRP A 105 -0.77 -7.02 2.54
CA TRP A 105 0.42 -7.08 1.68
C TRP A 105 0.58 -8.46 1.04
N LEU A 106 0.23 -9.54 1.76
CA LEU A 106 0.28 -10.90 1.21
C LEU A 106 -0.69 -11.07 0.03
N LEU A 107 -1.89 -10.49 0.09
CA LEU A 107 -2.84 -10.49 -1.02
C LEU A 107 -2.33 -9.74 -2.26
N SER A 108 -1.40 -8.81 -2.09
CA SER A 108 -0.78 -8.08 -3.20
C SER A 108 0.32 -8.90 -3.88
N VAL A 109 0.82 -9.95 -3.23
CA VAL A 109 1.84 -10.85 -3.78
C VAL A 109 1.15 -11.94 -4.61
N GLU A 110 1.72 -12.24 -5.77
CA GLU A 110 1.23 -13.31 -6.63
C GLU A 110 1.26 -14.66 -5.89
N GLY A 111 0.10 -15.34 -5.87
CA GLY A 111 -0.08 -16.59 -5.13
C GLY A 111 -0.44 -16.42 -3.65
N GLY A 112 -0.47 -15.19 -3.13
CA GLY A 112 -0.88 -14.92 -1.75
C GLY A 112 0.06 -15.50 -0.70
N ARG A 113 -0.46 -15.72 0.52
CA ARG A 113 0.28 -16.22 1.68
C ARG A 113 1.01 -17.55 1.44
N GLU A 114 0.41 -18.43 0.66
CA GLU A 114 0.95 -19.76 0.32
C GLU A 114 1.57 -19.78 -1.09
N GLY A 115 1.80 -18.60 -1.68
CA GLY A 115 2.42 -18.45 -2.98
C GLY A 115 3.90 -18.79 -2.95
N TRP A 116 4.42 -19.24 -4.10
CA TRP A 116 5.83 -19.59 -4.28
C TRP A 116 6.77 -18.43 -3.91
N LEU A 117 6.37 -17.19 -4.19
CA LEU A 117 7.20 -16.01 -3.91
C LEU A 117 7.31 -15.75 -2.41
N VAL A 118 6.22 -15.89 -1.65
CA VAL A 118 6.24 -15.73 -0.19
C VAL A 118 7.09 -16.81 0.46
N GLN A 119 7.02 -18.05 -0.05
CA GLN A 119 7.90 -19.12 0.43
C GLN A 119 9.37 -18.80 0.13
N THR A 120 9.67 -18.31 -1.07
CA THR A 120 11.03 -17.90 -1.45
C THR A 120 11.54 -16.76 -0.57
N MET A 121 10.68 -15.79 -0.21
CA MET A 121 11.01 -14.72 0.74
C MET A 121 11.38 -15.28 2.12
N ARG A 122 10.62 -16.25 2.65
CA ARG A 122 10.92 -16.93 3.91
C ARG A 122 12.27 -17.66 3.86
N ASP A 123 12.51 -18.40 2.77
CA ASP A 123 13.74 -19.16 2.58
C ASP A 123 14.96 -18.23 2.50
N MET A 124 14.86 -17.12 1.75
CA MET A 124 15.94 -16.11 1.66
C MET A 124 16.18 -15.38 2.97
N PHE A 125 15.12 -15.11 3.74
CA PHE A 125 15.24 -14.51 5.07
C PHE A 125 16.01 -15.43 6.03
N CYS A 126 15.66 -16.72 6.07
CA CYS A 126 16.37 -17.73 6.85
C CYS A 126 17.83 -17.89 6.36
N TYR A 127 18.03 -17.92 5.05
CA TYR A 127 19.36 -18.03 4.45
C TYR A 127 20.28 -16.85 4.83
N ALA A 128 19.78 -15.62 4.76
CA ALA A 128 20.55 -14.44 5.15
C ALA A 128 20.94 -14.46 6.64
N GLN A 129 20.07 -14.93 7.53
CA GLN A 129 20.42 -15.09 8.95
C GLN A 129 21.54 -16.11 9.17
N MET A 130 21.53 -17.21 8.41
CA MET A 130 22.61 -18.19 8.45
C MET A 130 23.93 -17.63 7.91
N LEU A 131 23.88 -16.81 6.86
CA LEU A 131 25.06 -16.13 6.33
C LEU A 131 25.65 -15.15 7.34
N HIS A 132 24.79 -14.38 8.01
CA HIS A 132 25.20 -13.39 9.01
C HIS A 132 25.94 -14.03 10.20
N GLN A 133 25.55 -15.24 10.61
CA GLN A 133 26.21 -16.01 11.68
C GLN A 133 27.54 -16.66 11.25
N GLY A 134 27.90 -16.55 9.97
CA GLY A 134 29.10 -17.13 9.40
C GLY A 134 28.86 -18.53 8.82
N THR A 135 29.28 -18.71 7.57
CA THR A 135 29.12 -19.96 6.82
C THR A 135 29.95 -21.12 7.36
N LEU A 136 31.10 -20.82 7.96
CA LEU A 136 32.08 -21.79 8.46
C LEU A 136 32.02 -22.00 9.99
N SER A 137 31.04 -21.41 10.67
CA SER A 137 30.89 -21.59 12.11
C SER A 137 30.34 -22.98 12.44
N THR A 138 30.95 -23.64 13.43
CA THR A 138 30.44 -24.90 14.03
C THR A 138 29.49 -24.64 15.19
N GLU A 139 29.28 -23.37 15.56
CA GLU A 139 28.36 -22.98 16.62
C GLU A 139 26.90 -23.25 16.22
N PRO A 140 26.01 -23.52 17.21
CA PRO A 140 24.59 -23.68 16.93
C PRO A 140 24.02 -22.42 16.28
N ARG A 141 23.27 -22.60 15.20
CA ARG A 141 22.63 -21.49 14.49
C ARG A 141 21.29 -21.17 15.10
N PHE A 142 21.01 -19.88 15.26
CA PHE A 142 19.74 -19.38 15.77
C PHE A 142 18.96 -18.68 14.66
N ILE A 143 17.78 -19.18 14.33
CA ILE A 143 16.86 -18.50 13.42
C ILE A 143 15.88 -17.71 14.28
N THR A 144 15.75 -16.42 14.00
CA THR A 144 14.85 -15.50 14.70
C THR A 144 13.88 -14.85 13.72
N ASP A 145 12.92 -14.08 14.22
CA ASP A 145 12.02 -13.30 13.36
C ASP A 145 12.63 -11.94 12.95
N MET A 146 13.92 -11.73 13.19
CA MET A 146 14.63 -10.46 12.99
C MET A 146 15.81 -10.64 12.01
N LEU A 147 15.98 -9.67 11.11
CA LEU A 147 17.13 -9.60 10.20
C LEU A 147 17.80 -8.23 10.34
N PRO A 148 19.14 -8.16 10.40
CA PRO A 148 19.85 -6.89 10.38
C PRO A 148 19.50 -6.09 9.11
N VAL A 149 19.22 -4.79 9.29
CA VAL A 149 18.82 -3.91 8.18
C VAL A 149 19.90 -3.84 7.08
N CYS A 150 21.17 -4.05 7.41
CA CYS A 150 22.26 -4.09 6.43
C CYS A 150 22.13 -5.26 5.43
N GLU A 151 21.49 -6.37 5.79
CA GLU A 151 21.36 -7.58 4.94
C GLU A 151 20.13 -7.50 4.02
N LEU A 152 19.16 -6.62 4.35
CA LEU A 152 17.92 -6.46 3.61
C LEU A 152 18.13 -6.15 2.11
N PRO A 153 19.09 -5.30 1.70
CA PRO A 153 19.36 -5.06 0.29
C PRO A 153 19.80 -6.31 -0.47
N ASP A 154 20.59 -7.19 0.16
CA ASP A 154 21.06 -8.42 -0.46
C ASP A 154 19.94 -9.45 -0.60
N VAL A 155 19.09 -9.57 0.41
CA VAL A 155 17.86 -10.38 0.33
C VAL A 155 16.94 -9.87 -0.79
N MET A 156 16.72 -8.56 -0.87
CA MET A 156 15.89 -7.96 -1.91
C MET A 156 16.44 -8.24 -3.31
N ARG A 157 17.75 -8.13 -3.50
CA ARG A 157 18.42 -8.46 -4.79
C ARG A 157 18.26 -9.92 -5.15
N ALA A 158 18.37 -10.83 -4.18
CA ALA A 158 18.14 -12.27 -4.41
C ALA A 158 16.69 -12.56 -4.84
N LEU A 159 15.72 -11.77 -4.38
CA LEU A 159 14.32 -11.84 -4.79
C LEU A 159 14.02 -11.11 -6.11
N GLY A 160 15.04 -10.52 -6.76
CA GLY A 160 14.92 -9.82 -8.04
C GLY A 160 14.56 -8.33 -7.96
N PHE A 161 14.49 -7.76 -6.75
CA PHE A 161 14.30 -6.31 -6.54
C PHE A 161 15.63 -5.61 -6.25
N PHE A 162 15.94 -4.57 -7.02
CA PHE A 162 17.20 -3.84 -6.89
C PHE A 162 16.97 -2.46 -6.26
N PRO A 163 17.11 -2.31 -4.93
CA PRO A 163 16.94 -1.03 -4.27
C PRO A 163 17.98 -0.01 -4.73
N SER A 164 17.60 1.26 -4.75
CA SER A 164 18.52 2.36 -5.04
C SER A 164 19.60 2.51 -3.94
N GLN A 165 20.70 3.20 -4.25
CA GLN A 165 21.80 3.41 -3.29
C GLN A 165 21.38 4.13 -2.01
N SER A 166 20.38 5.03 -2.08
CA SER A 166 19.85 5.71 -0.90
C SER A 166 19.04 4.77 -0.02
N GLN A 167 18.31 3.82 -0.62
CA GLN A 167 17.50 2.82 0.10
C GLN A 167 18.35 1.67 0.65
N ALA A 168 19.42 1.29 -0.05
CA ALA A 168 20.31 0.21 0.34
C ALA A 168 21.36 0.63 1.39
N ARG A 169 21.36 1.88 1.82
CA ARG A 169 22.34 2.39 2.79
C ARG A 169 22.03 1.81 4.16
N CYS A 170 22.97 1.08 4.73
CA CYS A 170 22.82 0.65 6.12
C CYS A 170 22.88 1.88 7.05
N PRO A 171 21.94 2.03 8.02
CA PRO A 171 22.03 3.08 9.01
C PRO A 171 23.38 3.02 9.74
N ALA A 172 24.01 4.18 9.93
CA ALA A 172 25.22 4.26 10.75
C ALA A 172 24.88 3.80 12.18
N SER A 173 25.72 2.94 12.76
CA SER A 173 25.60 2.57 14.17
C SER A 173 25.60 3.84 15.01
N THR A 174 24.49 4.12 15.69
CA THR A 174 24.38 5.19 16.70
C THR A 174 24.97 4.71 18.01
#